data_AF-A0A0G3VIM3-F1
#
_entry.id   AF-A0A0G3VIM3-F1
#
_cell.length_a   1.000
_cell.length_b   1.000
_cell.length_c   1.000
_cell.angle_alpha   90.00
_cell.angle_beta   90.00
_cell.angle_gamma   90.00
#
_symmetry.space_group_name_H-M   'P 1'
#
loop_
_entity.id
_entity.type
_entity.pdbx_description
1 polymer ?
#
loop_
_entity_poly.entity_id
_entity_poly.type
_entity_poly.pdbx_seq_one_letter_code
_entity_poly.pdbx_strand_id
1 'polypeptide(L)' 'MSIYLDPQTDLLILKAKDRSGRSKSAEALIRLRDHLEKFPDFYNSEMAEVIPNNLEPKSQN' A
#
# COMPACT_ATOMS: atom_id res chain seq x y z
N MET A 1 -14.77 6.30 -1.89
CA MET A 1 -14.12 5.00 -1.62
C MET A 1 -14.39 4.65 -0.15
N SER A 2 -14.92 3.46 0.13
CA SER A 2 -15.22 3.01 1.49
C SER A 2 -14.33 1.81 1.81
N ILE A 3 -13.69 1.83 2.99
CA ILE A 3 -12.93 0.70 3.52
C ILE A 3 -13.72 0.13 4.69
N TYR A 4 -13.88 -1.19 4.72
CA TYR A 4 -14.49 -1.89 5.84
C TYR A 4 -13.40 -2.38 6.77
N LEU A 5 -13.47 -1.95 8.03
CA LEU A 5 -12.55 -2.33 9.08
C LEU A 5 -13.29 -3.26 10.04
N ASP A 6 -12.60 -4.29 10.52
CA ASP A 6 -13.11 -5.06 11.64
C ASP A 6 -13.21 -4.19 12.90
N PRO A 7 -14.04 -4.56 13.89
CA PRO A 7 -14.26 -3.72 15.07
C PRO A 7 -12.99 -3.38 15.86
N GLN A 8 -11.98 -4.26 15.87
CA GLN A 8 -10.74 -4.02 16.62
C GLN A 8 -9.90 -2.95 15.91
N THR A 9 -9.73 -3.09 14.60
CA THR A 9 -9.02 -2.08 13.78
C THR A 9 -9.74 -0.73 13.82
N ASP A 10 -11.07 -0.73 13.82
CA ASP A 10 -11.87 0.49 13.89
C ASP A 10 -11.60 1.27 15.20
N LEU A 11 -11.55 0.57 16.32
CA LEU A 11 -11.23 1.15 17.63
C LEU A 11 -9.80 1.71 17.69
N LEU A 12 -8.83 1.05 17.05
CA LEU A 12 -7.45 1.55 16.98
C LEU A 12 -7.37 2.87 16.21
N ILE A 13 -8.07 2.95 15.05
CA ILE A 13 -8.12 4.18 14.25
C ILE A 13 -8.88 5.29 15.00
N LEU A 14 -9.97 4.97 15.70
CA LEU A 14 -10.69 5.95 16.52
C LEU A 14 -9.80 6.56 17.61
N LYS A 15 -9.09 5.72 18.37
CA LYS A 15 -8.15 6.21 19.40
C LYS A 15 -7.03 7.07 18.79
N ALA A 16 -6.53 6.70 17.61
CA ALA A 16 -5.52 7.48 16.90
C ALA A 16 -6.03 8.84 16.46
N LYS A 17 -7.24 8.87 15.88
CA LYS A 17 -7.95 10.08 15.48
C LYS A 17 -8.16 11.01 16.67
N ASP A 18 -8.57 10.49 17.82
CA ASP A 18 -8.77 11.31 19.02
C ASP A 18 -7.46 11.90 19.55
N ARG A 19 -6.32 11.21 19.40
CA ARG A 19 -4.99 11.75 19.76
C ARG A 19 -4.46 12.79 18.78
N SER A 20 -4.74 12.63 17.48
CA SER A 20 -4.17 13.50 16.44
C SER A 20 -5.04 14.69 16.07
N GLY A 21 -6.34 14.65 16.42
CA GLY A 21 -7.32 15.66 16.00
C GLY A 21 -7.72 15.58 14.52
N ARG A 22 -7.23 14.59 13.77
CA ARG A 22 -7.58 14.41 12.35
C ARG A 22 -8.92 13.69 12.18
N SER A 23 -9.41 13.64 10.94
CA SER A 23 -10.54 12.77 10.63
C SER A 23 -10.13 11.29 10.65
N LYS A 24 -11.11 10.40 10.88
CA LYS A 24 -10.89 8.95 10.87
C LYS A 24 -10.31 8.46 9.54
N SER A 25 -10.81 9.00 8.43
CA SER A 25 -10.33 8.69 7.07
C SER A 25 -8.89 9.16 6.84
N ALA A 26 -8.50 10.33 7.35
CA ALA A 26 -7.14 10.82 7.25
C ALA A 26 -6.16 9.92 8.03
N GLU A 27 -6.53 9.50 9.24
CA GLU A 27 -5.71 8.59 10.04
C GLU A 27 -5.55 7.19 9.41
N ALA A 28 -6.61 6.67 8.78
CA ALA A 28 -6.54 5.42 8.04
C ALA A 28 -5.60 5.54 6.82
N LEU A 29 -5.71 6.63 6.06
CA LEU A 29 -4.90 6.88 4.88
C LEU A 29 -3.40 7.04 5.21
N ILE A 30 -3.08 7.79 6.27
CA ILE A 30 -1.69 7.97 6.72
C ILE A 30 -1.07 6.63 7.11
N ARG A 31 -1.80 5.80 7.88
CA ARG A 31 -1.30 4.47 8.29
C ARG A 31 -1.15 3.51 7.14
N LEU A 32 -2.08 3.53 6.18
CA LEU A 32 -1.97 2.71 4.98
C LEU A 32 -0.74 3.09 4.16
N ARG A 33 -0.49 4.39 3.97
CA ARG A 33 0.72 4.87 3.29
C ARG A 33 2.00 4.45 4.01
N ASP A 34 2.08 4.72 5.31
CA ASP A 34 3.23 4.34 6.15
C ASP A 34 3.51 2.82 6.08
N HIS A 35 2.46 2.00 6.14
CA HIS A 35 2.60 0.55 6.01
C HIS A 35 3.13 0.14 4.63
N LEU A 36 2.59 0.69 3.55
CA LEU A 36 3.01 0.37 2.18
C LEU A 36 4.42 0.90 1.86
N GLU A 37 4.84 2.02 2.43
CA GLU A 37 6.21 2.53 2.30
C GLU A 37 7.21 1.68 3.07
N LYS A 38 6.81 1.15 4.24
CA LYS A 38 7.64 0.28 5.07
C LYS A 38 7.74 -1.15 4.55
N PHE A 39 6.65 -1.65 3.98
CA PHE A 39 6.54 -2.98 3.37
C PHE A 39 6.16 -2.81 1.90
N PRO A 40 7.07 -2.23 1.09
CA PRO A 40 6.84 -2.13 -0.34
C PRO A 40 6.72 -3.56 -0.87
N ASP A 41 5.65 -3.81 -1.63
CA ASP A 41 5.41 -5.10 -2.27
C ASP A 41 6.47 -5.27 -3.39
N PHE A 42 7.67 -5.67 -2.99
CA PHE A 42 8.65 -6.23 -3.90
C PHE A 42 8.07 -7.57 -4.30
N TYR A 43 7.42 -7.66 -5.45
CA TYR A 43 7.26 -8.95 -6.12
C TYR A 43 8.59 -9.70 -5.98
N ASN A 44 8.52 -10.85 -5.31
CA ASN A 44 9.66 -11.65 -4.86
C ASN A 44 10.77 -11.68 -5.91
N SER A 45 12.04 -11.69 -5.50
CA SER A 45 13.16 -11.95 -6.40
C SER A 45 13.00 -13.25 -7.21
N GLU A 46 12.12 -14.18 -6.77
CA GLU A 46 11.73 -15.38 -7.51
C GLU A 46 10.66 -15.16 -8.61
N MET A 47 9.92 -14.03 -8.61
CA MET A 47 8.94 -13.66 -9.66
C MET A 47 9.52 -12.70 -10.70
N ALA A 48 10.70 -12.13 -10.45
CA ALA A 48 11.40 -11.25 -11.39
C ALA A 48 12.00 -11.99 -12.60
N GLU A 49 12.16 -13.32 -12.53
CA GLU A 49 12.72 -14.13 -13.63
C GLU A 49 11.73 -14.46 -14.77
N VAL A 50 10.51 -13.91 -14.75
CA VAL A 50 9.49 -14.19 -15.79
C VAL A 50 9.13 -12.97 -16.64
N ILE A 51 9.97 -11.95 -16.70
CA ILE A 51 9.92 -11.00 -17.82
C ILE A 51 10.75 -11.61 -18.95
N PRO A 52 10.14 -12.26 -19.98
CA PRO A 52 10.90 -12.62 -21.17
C PRO A 52 11.49 -11.35 -21.78
N ASN A 53 12.79 -11.38 -22.06
CA ASN A 53 13.60 -10.33 -22.73
C ASN A 53 13.12 -9.94 -24.15
N ASN A 54 11.85 -10.19 -24.51
CA ASN A 54 11.36 -10.03 -25.87
C ASN A 54 10.77 -8.63 -26.14
N LEU A 55 11.08 -7.64 -25.30
CA LEU A 55 10.74 -6.23 -25.53
C LEU A 55 11.98 -5.38 -25.82
N GLU A 56 13.05 -5.96 -26.38
CA GLU A 56 13.99 -5.13 -27.13
C GLU A 56 13.26 -4.59 -28.38
N PRO A 57 13.10 -3.27 -28.53
CA PRO A 57 12.61 -2.72 -29.79
C PRO A 57 13.61 -3.12 -30.86
N LYS A 58 13.16 -3.89 -31.86
CA LYS A 58 13.98 -4.22 -33.02
C LYS A 58 14.50 -2.92 -33.61
N SER A 59 15.81 -2.71 -33.52
CA SER A 59 16.50 -1.66 -34.26
C SER A 59 16.10 -1.80 -35.72
N GLN A 60 15.38 -0.80 -36.21
CA GLN A 60 14.97 -0.72 -37.61
C GLN A 60 16.25 -0.49 -38.42
N ASN A 61 16.61 -1.46 -39.25
CA ASN A 61 17.50 -1.25 -40.40
C ASN A 61 16.72 -0.56 -41.52
#